data_AF-A0A6C0H4L6-F1
#
_entry.id   AF-A0A6C0H4L6-F1
#
_cell.length_a   1.000
_cell.length_b   1.000
_cell.length_c   1.000
_cell.angle_alpha   90.00
_cell.angle_beta   90.00
_cell.angle_gamma   90.00
#
_symmetry.space_group_name_H-M   'P 1'
#
loop_
_entity.id
_entity.type
_entity.pdbx_description
1 polymer ?
#
loop_
_entity_poly.entity_id
_entity_poly.type
_entity_poly.pdbx_seq_one_letter_code
_entity_poly.pdbx_strand_id
1 'polypeptide(L)'
;MNNKASKENNDCVHAEVDCVSRLKKSEKINPISLVVFRTNNQGTKLLNAKPCINCIKTINFTLKSKNYRLKKLCYSDENGEICVLC
;
A
#
# COMPACT_ATOMS: atom_id res chain seq x y z
N MET A 1 14.43 19.85 13.18
CA MET A 1 13.59 19.29 12.09
C MET A 1 12.33 18.74 12.71
N ASN A 2 11.22 19.47 12.64
CA ASN A 2 9.97 19.04 13.27
C ASN A 2 9.25 18.09 12.29
N ASN A 3 9.05 16.84 12.71
CA ASN A 3 8.23 15.87 11.98
C ASN A 3 6.81 16.45 11.83
N LYS A 4 6.44 16.87 10.62
CA LYS A 4 5.07 17.29 10.25
C LYS A 4 4.12 16.09 10.15
N ALA A 5 4.10 15.20 11.14
CA ALA A 5 2.98 14.29 11.31
C ALA A 5 1.85 15.14 11.90
N SER A 6 0.99 15.70 11.04
CA SER A 6 -0.19 16.44 11.47
C SER A 6 -1.00 15.53 12.38
N LYS A 7 -1.26 15.99 13.62
CA LYS A 7 -1.84 15.20 14.70
C LYS A 7 -3.24 14.68 14.35
N GLU A 8 -3.92 15.36 13.43
CA GLU A 8 -5.18 14.95 12.82
C GLU A 8 -5.14 15.37 11.34
N ASN A 9 -5.11 14.40 10.42
CA ASN A 9 -5.37 14.63 9.01
C ASN A 9 -6.29 13.51 8.51
N ASN A 10 -7.60 13.76 8.58
CA ASN A 10 -8.64 12.83 8.17
C ASN A 10 -8.73 12.66 6.64
N ASP A 11 -7.92 13.40 5.86
CA ASP A 11 -7.94 13.39 4.40
C ASP A 11 -6.66 12.77 3.79
N CYS A 12 -5.80 12.15 4.60
CA CYS A 12 -4.62 11.45 4.08
C CYS A 12 -4.98 10.04 3.61
N VAL A 13 -5.03 9.85 2.30
CA VAL A 13 -5.01 8.51 1.69
C VAL A 13 -3.59 7.95 1.73
N HIS A 14 -3.46 6.70 2.19
CA HIS A 14 -2.20 5.99 2.10
C HIS A 14 -1.86 5.62 0.65
N ALA A 15 -0.57 5.53 0.34
CA ALA A 15 -0.06 5.24 -1.00
C ALA A 15 -0.63 3.93 -1.58
N GLU A 16 -0.79 2.89 -0.75
CA GLU A 16 -1.35 1.62 -1.20
C GLU A 16 -2.82 1.72 -1.66
N VAL A 17 -3.61 2.60 -1.03
CA VAL A 17 -5.01 2.82 -1.38
C VAL A 17 -5.15 3.71 -2.62
N ASP A 18 -4.36 4.79 -2.71
CA ASP A 18 -4.32 5.64 -3.92
C ASP A 18 -3.92 4.83 -5.16
N CYS A 19 -2.89 3.99 -5.03
CA CYS A 19 -2.40 3.14 -6.10
C CYS A 19 -3.52 2.25 -6.69
N VAL A 20 -4.25 1.52 -5.86
CA VAL A 20 -5.35 0.65 -6.32
C VAL A 20 -6.56 1.46 -6.82
N SER A 21 -6.77 2.66 -6.28
CA SER A 21 -7.84 3.58 -6.72
C SER A 21 -7.58 4.12 -8.13
N ARG A 22 -6.32 4.26 -8.55
CA ARG A 22 -5.97 4.70 -9.91
C ARG A 22 -6.03 3.59 -10.97
N LEU A 23 -6.08 2.32 -10.56
CA LEU A 23 -6.19 1.21 -11.51
C LEU A 23 -7.46 1.32 -12.36
N LYS A 24 -7.36 1.14 -13.68
CA LYS A 24 -8.53 1.05 -14.54
C LYS A 24 -9.25 -0.27 -14.30
N LYS A 25 -10.60 -0.27 -14.38
CA LYS A 25 -11.38 -1.51 -14.32
C LYS A 25 -10.95 -2.43 -15.45
N SER A 26 -10.71 -3.69 -15.12
CA SER A 26 -10.36 -4.71 -16.09
C SER A 26 -11.62 -5.41 -16.60
N GLU A 27 -11.65 -5.79 -17.88
CA GLU A 27 -12.73 -6.61 -18.44
C GLU A 27 -12.67 -8.06 -17.93
N LYS A 28 -11.46 -8.57 -17.69
CA LYS A 28 -11.20 -9.92 -17.19
C LYS A 28 -10.60 -9.89 -15.79
N ILE A 29 -10.76 -10.98 -15.04
CA ILE A 29 -10.15 -11.10 -13.70
C ILE A 29 -8.63 -11.21 -13.86
N ASN A 30 -7.92 -10.15 -13.47
CA ASN A 30 -6.47 -10.09 -13.57
C ASN A 30 -5.81 -10.27 -12.20
N PRO A 31 -4.92 -11.27 -12.04
CA PRO A 31 -4.18 -11.42 -10.80
C PRO A 31 -3.06 -10.39 -10.72
N ILE A 32 -2.96 -9.67 -9.60
CA ILE A 32 -1.90 -8.68 -9.36
C ILE A 32 -1.19 -8.92 -8.04
N SER A 33 0.06 -8.46 -7.95
CA SER A 33 0.80 -8.40 -6.69
C SER A 33 1.06 -6.93 -6.35
N LEU A 34 0.87 -6.56 -5.09
CA LEU A 34 1.11 -5.21 -4.60
C LEU A 34 2.38 -5.22 -3.73
N VAL A 35 3.26 -4.24 -3.90
CA VAL A 35 4.45 -4.06 -3.08
C VAL A 35 4.43 -2.66 -2.52
N VAL A 36 4.47 -2.53 -1.20
CA VAL A 36 4.42 -1.26 -0.48
C VAL A 36 5.76 -1.05 0.21
N PHE A 37 6.52 -0.05 -0.19
CA PHE A 37 7.79 0.25 0.45
C PHE A 37 7.89 1.74 0.75
N ARG A 38 8.63 2.06 1.81
CA ARG A 38 8.90 3.43 2.22
C ARG A 38 10.40 3.61 2.26
N THR A 39 10.88 4.75 1.80
CA THR A 39 12.28 5.14 1.91
C THR A 39 12.45 6.26 2.92
N ASN A 40 13.66 6.41 3.46
CA ASN A 40 14.05 7.63 4.16
C ASN A 40 14.15 8.81 3.17
N ASN A 41 14.26 10.04 3.70
CA ASN A 41 14.37 11.24 2.87
C ASN A 41 15.59 11.25 1.92
N GLN A 42 16.59 10.40 2.19
CA GLN A 42 17.79 10.25 1.37
C GLN A 42 17.69 9.10 0.34
N GLY A 43 16.64 8.28 0.39
CA GLY A 43 16.49 7.10 -0.48
C GLY A 43 17.45 5.93 -0.18
N THR A 44 18.24 6.01 0.89
CA THR A 44 19.32 5.04 1.20
C THR A 44 18.87 3.85 2.01
N LYS A 45 17.74 3.96 2.73
CA LYS A 45 17.22 2.89 3.58
C LYS A 45 15.73 2.71 3.37
N LEU A 46 15.30 1.45 3.34
CA LEU A 46 13.89 1.10 3.45
C LEU A 46 13.43 1.24 4.91
N LEU A 47 12.24 1.77 5.08
CA LEU A 47 11.57 1.97 6.35
C LEU A 47 10.32 1.10 6.41
N ASN A 48 9.78 0.93 7.61
CA ASN A 48 8.54 0.20 7.79
C ASN A 48 7.40 0.85 6.98
N ALA A 49 6.81 0.05 6.10
CA ALA A 49 5.70 0.41 5.23
C ALA A 49 4.55 -0.58 5.39
N LYS A 50 4.41 -1.16 6.59
CA LYS A 50 3.35 -2.12 6.87
C LYS A 50 1.99 -1.45 6.66
N PRO A 51 1.15 -1.95 5.73
CA PRO A 51 -0.14 -1.35 5.48
C PRO A 51 -1.05 -1.56 6.69
N CYS A 52 -1.87 -0.56 7.03
CA CYS A 52 -2.81 -0.69 8.12
C CYS A 52 -4.00 -1.58 7.72
N ILE A 53 -4.73 -2.09 8.71
CA ILE A 53 -5.87 -3.00 8.50
C ILE A 53 -6.94 -2.35 7.61
N ASN A 54 -7.17 -1.04 7.75
CA ASN A 54 -8.14 -0.32 6.95
C ASN A 54 -7.72 -0.27 5.47
N CYS A 55 -6.45 0.02 5.19
CA CYS A 55 -5.91 -0.01 3.84
C CYS A 55 -6.03 -1.39 3.20
N ILE A 56 -5.72 -2.46 3.93
CA ILE A 56 -5.88 -3.85 3.45
C ILE A 56 -7.34 -4.14 3.06
N LYS A 57 -8.30 -3.73 3.90
CA LYS A 57 -9.74 -3.89 3.60
C LYS A 57 -10.13 -3.12 2.34
N THR A 58 -9.72 -1.85 2.25
CA THR A 58 -10.00 -0.99 1.09
C THR A 58 -9.36 -1.52 -0.19
N ILE A 59 -8.13 -2.05 -0.12
CA ILE A 59 -7.45 -2.68 -1.26
C ILE A 59 -8.27 -3.87 -1.76
N ASN A 60 -8.63 -4.80 -0.89
CA ASN A 60 -9.40 -5.97 -1.29
C ASN A 60 -10.76 -5.59 -1.90
N PHE A 61 -11.46 -4.61 -1.31
CA PHE A 61 -12.73 -4.11 -1.84
C PHE A 61 -12.57 -3.46 -3.22
N THR A 62 -11.61 -2.53 -3.36
CA THR A 62 -11.36 -1.80 -4.62
C THR A 62 -10.91 -2.74 -5.73
N LEU A 63 -10.02 -3.69 -5.44
CA LEU A 63 -9.56 -4.68 -6.42
C LEU A 63 -10.71 -5.57 -6.90
N LYS A 64 -11.55 -6.06 -5.98
CA LYS A 64 -12.72 -6.86 -6.33
C LYS A 64 -13.69 -6.10 -7.23
N SER A 65 -13.98 -4.84 -6.92
CA SER A 65 -14.85 -3.96 -7.73
C SER A 65 -14.30 -3.74 -9.16
N LYS A 66 -12.97 -3.79 -9.31
CA LYS A 66 -12.26 -3.53 -10.57
C LYS A 66 -11.87 -4.79 -11.36
N ASN A 67 -12.36 -5.97 -10.97
CA ASN A 67 -11.98 -7.26 -11.55
C ASN A 67 -10.49 -7.58 -11.42
N TYR A 68 -9.89 -7.29 -10.27
CA TYR A 68 -8.54 -7.75 -9.93
C TYR A 68 -8.57 -8.74 -8.77
N ARG A 69 -7.65 -9.72 -8.81
CA ARG A 69 -7.42 -10.65 -7.71
C ARG A 69 -6.06 -10.38 -7.10
N LEU A 70 -6.03 -9.99 -5.83
CA LEU A 70 -4.77 -9.84 -5.10
C LEU A 70 -4.13 -11.23 -4.92
N LYS A 71 -2.91 -11.41 -5.42
CA LYS A 71 -2.12 -12.64 -5.25
C LYS A 71 -1.19 -12.56 -4.05
N LYS A 72 -0.47 -11.44 -3.93
CA LYS A 72 0.53 -11.20 -2.88
C LYS A 72 0.52 -9.73 -2.53
N LEU A 73 0.64 -9.42 -1.25
CA LEU A 73 0.84 -8.08 -0.74
C LEU A 73 2.16 -8.07 0.02
N CYS A 74 3.19 -7.45 -0.55
CA CYS A 74 4.49 -7.33 0.08
C CYS A 74 4.64 -5.94 0.71
N TYR A 75 5.38 -5.85 1.82
CA TYR A 75 5.71 -4.59 2.45
C TYR A 75 7.13 -4.56 3.01
N SER A 76 7.77 -3.39 3.07
CA SER A 76 9.04 -3.26 3.79
C SER A 76 8.82 -3.22 5.30
N ASP A 77 9.62 -3.97 6.05
CA ASP A 77 9.60 -4.00 7.52
C ASP A 77 10.50 -2.90 8.12
N GLU A 78 10.70 -2.94 9.44
CA GLU A 78 11.57 -1.99 10.14
C GLU A 78 13.07 -2.16 9.87
N ASN A 79 13.50 -3.35 9.46
CA ASN A 79 14.87 -3.67 9.07
C ASN A 79 15.14 -3.34 7.59
N GLY A 80 14.10 -2.99 6.85
CA GLY A 80 14.16 -2.74 5.41
C GLY A 80 14.07 -4.02 4.58
N GLU A 81 13.62 -5.12 5.18
CA GLU A 81 13.36 -6.38 4.48
C GLU A 81 11.96 -6.41 3.90
N ILE A 82 11.76 -7.10 2.77
CA ILE A 82 10.44 -7.22 2.14
C ILE A 82 9.71 -8.43 2.73
N CYS A 83 8.73 -8.15 3.57
CA CYS A 83 7.83 -9.14 4.15
C CYS A 83 6.61 -9.36 3.27
N VAL A 84 6.07 -10.58 3.27
CA VAL A 84 4.83 -10.92 2.56
C VAL A 84 3.69 -10.98 3.57
N LEU A 85 2.63 -10.23 3.29
CA LEU A 85 1.33 -10.38 3.93
C LEU A 85 0.51 -11.39 3.10
N CYS A 86 0.33 -12.58 3.65
CA CYS A 86 -0.50 -13.64 3.07
C CYS A 86 -1.98 -13.40 3.33
#